data_AF-U3A440-F1
#
_entry.id   AF-U3A440-F1
#
_cell.length_a   1.000
_cell.length_b   1.000
_cell.length_c   1.000
_cell.angle_alpha   90.00
_cell.angle_beta   90.00
_cell.angle_gamma   90.00
#
_symmetry.space_group_name_H-M   'P 1'
#
loop_
_entity.id
_entity.type
_entity.pdbx_description
1 polymer ?
#
loop_
_entity_poly.entity_id
_entity_poly.type
_entity_poly.pdbx_seq_one_letter_code
_entity_poly.pdbx_strand_id
1 'polypeptide(L)'
;MRGREFNGALLSRLRESVGDETSLIGFAGGAFTLASYIIASGSSRHDEIRQFRARHPDAFASLLDVIADAVLDSLQYQIDHGADVVQLFDTYAGELAPADYREFLLPLHRWICTGVDAPVILFVRNMAGRLDALADATRMR
;
A
#
# COMPACT_ATOMS: atom_id res chain seq x y z
N MET A 1 2.92 10.57 17.15
CA MET A 1 4.38 10.44 17.36
C MET A 1 4.80 9.10 18.01
N ARG A 2 4.06 8.48 18.94
CA ARG A 2 4.48 7.20 19.60
C ARG A 2 4.51 5.91 18.74
N GLY A 3 3.75 5.83 17.64
CA GLY A 3 3.60 4.58 16.87
C GLY A 3 4.79 4.25 15.94
N ARG A 4 5.38 5.26 15.30
CA ARG A 4 6.49 5.09 14.35
C ARG A 4 7.75 4.59 15.05
N GLU A 5 8.12 5.22 16.16
CA GLU A 5 9.26 4.81 16.99
C GLU A 5 9.13 3.38 17.51
N PHE A 6 7.91 2.98 17.91
CA PHE A 6 7.65 1.60 18.33
C PHE A 6 7.88 0.59 17.21
N ASN A 7 7.41 0.86 16.00
CA ASN A 7 7.60 -0.03 14.85
C ASN A 7 9.09 -0.20 14.50
N GLY A 8 9.85 0.89 14.51
CA GLY A 8 11.29 0.84 14.24
C GLY A 8 12.04 0.01 15.29
N ALA A 9 11.77 0.27 16.57
CA ALA A 9 12.38 -0.49 17.67
C ALA A 9 12.00 -1.98 17.65
N LEU A 10 10.78 -2.31 17.24
CA LEU A 10 10.34 -3.70 17.08
C LEU A 10 11.12 -4.40 15.97
N LEU A 11 11.29 -3.77 14.81
CA LEU A 11 12.03 -4.36 13.69
C LEU A 11 13.49 -4.64 14.06
N SER A 12 14.16 -3.68 14.70
CA SER A 12 15.54 -3.87 15.13
C SER A 12 15.69 -5.03 16.12
N ARG A 13 14.78 -5.11 17.12
CA ARG A 13 14.78 -6.23 18.09
C ARG A 13 14.45 -7.56 17.42
N LEU A 14 13.53 -7.56 16.45
CA LEU A 14 13.17 -8.77 15.74
C LEU A 14 14.38 -9.28 14.95
N ARG A 15 15.12 -8.39 14.29
CA ARG A 15 16.36 -8.74 13.58
C ARG A 15 17.38 -9.40 14.50
N GLU A 16 17.61 -8.82 15.67
CA GLU A 16 18.51 -9.38 16.69
C GLU A 16 18.08 -10.79 17.12
N SER A 17 16.76 -11.05 17.19
CA SER A 17 16.23 -12.34 17.66
C SER A 17 16.18 -13.45 16.61
N VAL A 18 15.92 -13.13 15.34
CA VAL A 18 15.78 -14.13 14.27
C VAL A 18 17.10 -14.41 13.55
N GLY A 19 18.10 -13.54 13.74
CA GLY A 19 19.42 -13.67 13.13
C GLY A 19 19.43 -13.40 11.62
N ASP A 20 20.60 -13.53 11.01
CA ASP A 20 20.82 -13.11 9.62
C ASP A 20 20.35 -14.12 8.56
N GLU A 21 19.97 -15.33 8.97
CA GLU A 21 19.44 -16.36 8.06
C GLU A 21 17.93 -16.22 7.77
N THR A 22 17.25 -15.27 8.43
CA THR A 22 15.82 -15.03 8.26
C THR A 22 15.56 -13.62 7.73
N SER A 23 14.85 -13.51 6.60
CA SER A 23 14.45 -12.22 6.04
C SER A 23 13.29 -11.59 6.82
N LEU A 24 13.37 -10.29 7.08
CA LEU A 24 12.30 -9.50 7.66
C LEU A 24 11.44 -8.87 6.57
N ILE A 25 10.13 -9.06 6.68
CA ILE A 25 9.15 -8.49 5.76
C ILE A 25 8.40 -7.36 6.49
N GLY A 26 8.69 -6.12 6.09
CA GLY A 26 7.88 -4.96 6.46
C GLY A 26 6.58 -4.92 5.65
N PHE A 27 5.55 -4.22 6.13
CA PHE A 27 4.31 -4.11 5.37
C PHE A 27 3.51 -2.84 5.66
N ALA A 28 2.63 -2.49 4.73
CA ALA A 28 1.64 -1.43 4.87
C ALA A 28 0.37 -1.76 4.09
N GLY A 29 -0.76 -1.16 4.49
CA GLY A 29 -1.98 -1.17 3.69
C GLY A 29 -1.86 -0.21 2.51
N GLY A 30 -2.43 -0.57 1.36
CA GLY A 30 -2.47 0.30 0.18
C GLY A 30 -3.51 1.41 0.28
N ALA A 31 -3.37 2.40 -0.61
CA ALA A 31 -4.14 3.63 -0.56
C ALA A 31 -5.65 3.39 -0.60
N PHE A 32 -6.12 2.49 -1.49
CA PHE A 32 -7.55 2.24 -1.62
C PHE A 32 -8.12 1.45 -0.44
N THR A 33 -7.37 0.47 0.05
CA THR A 33 -7.77 -0.31 1.23
C THR A 33 -7.87 0.57 2.47
N LEU A 34 -6.89 1.44 2.72
CA LEU A 34 -6.91 2.37 3.84
C LEU A 34 -8.02 3.43 3.67
N ALA A 35 -8.21 3.99 2.47
CA ALA A 35 -9.31 4.90 2.19
C ALA A 35 -10.67 4.24 2.43
N SER A 36 -10.82 2.94 2.08
CA SER A 36 -12.05 2.18 2.32
C SER A 36 -12.36 2.12 3.81
N TYR A 37 -11.37 1.83 4.66
CA TYR A 37 -11.55 1.84 6.11
C TYR A 37 -11.88 3.23 6.66
N ILE A 38 -11.25 4.28 6.16
CA ILE A 38 -11.51 5.66 6.59
C ILE A 38 -12.95 6.07 6.26
N ILE A 39 -13.38 5.84 5.02
CA ILE A 39 -14.70 6.27 4.54
C ILE A 39 -15.82 5.41 5.11
N ALA A 40 -15.65 4.09 5.17
CA ALA A 40 -16.67 3.16 5.63
C ALA A 40 -16.68 2.96 7.16
N SER A 41 -16.08 3.90 7.91
CA SER A 41 -16.01 3.88 9.38
C SER A 41 -15.50 2.55 9.96
N GLY A 42 -14.46 1.99 9.33
CA GLY A 42 -13.84 0.72 9.75
C GLY A 42 -14.51 -0.54 9.20
N SER A 43 -15.61 -0.44 8.46
CA SER A 43 -16.22 -1.59 7.79
C SER A 43 -15.59 -1.87 6.42
N SER A 44 -15.63 -3.12 5.96
CA SER A 44 -15.17 -3.49 4.62
C SER A 44 -16.26 -3.30 3.55
N ARG A 45 -17.25 -2.45 3.80
CA ARG A 45 -18.31 -2.19 2.83
C ARG A 45 -17.77 -1.19 1.80
N HIS A 46 -17.89 -1.55 0.53
CA HIS A 46 -17.30 -0.79 -0.58
C HIS A 46 -18.28 0.22 -1.19
N ASP A 47 -19.53 0.26 -0.73
CA ASP A 47 -20.55 1.09 -1.35
C ASP A 47 -20.36 2.56 -0.99
N GLU A 48 -19.90 2.85 0.22
CA GLU A 48 -19.61 4.19 0.71
C GLU A 48 -18.44 4.82 -0.04
N ILE A 49 -17.34 4.09 -0.23
CA ILE A 49 -16.19 4.57 -1.01
C ILE A 49 -16.53 4.72 -2.50
N ARG A 50 -17.34 3.82 -3.06
CA ARG A 50 -17.85 3.95 -4.44
C ARG A 50 -18.73 5.19 -4.60
N GLN A 51 -19.63 5.44 -3.65
CA GLN A 51 -20.46 6.66 -3.64
C GLN A 51 -19.62 7.92 -3.45
N PHE A 52 -18.62 7.89 -2.58
CA PHE A 52 -17.72 9.02 -2.36
C PHE A 52 -16.95 9.37 -3.63
N ARG A 53 -16.35 8.38 -4.29
CA ARG A 53 -15.68 8.57 -5.59
C ARG A 53 -16.64 9.15 -6.63
N ALA A 54 -17.85 8.59 -6.75
CA ALA A 54 -18.82 9.04 -7.75
C ALA A 54 -19.30 10.48 -7.53
N ARG A 55 -19.41 10.92 -6.27
CA ARG A 55 -19.87 12.28 -5.92
C ARG A 55 -18.73 13.30 -5.86
N HIS A 56 -17.52 12.88 -5.50
CA HIS A 56 -16.38 13.75 -5.21
C HIS A 56 -15.07 13.15 -5.77
N PRO A 57 -14.92 13.04 -7.11
CA PRO A 57 -13.76 12.39 -7.72
C PRO A 57 -12.43 13.07 -7.37
N ASP A 58 -12.38 14.40 -7.34
CA ASP A 58 -11.15 15.15 -7.01
C ASP A 58 -10.72 14.95 -5.55
N ALA A 59 -11.70 14.91 -4.64
CA ALA A 59 -11.44 14.66 -3.22
C ALA A 59 -11.02 13.20 -2.98
N PHE A 60 -11.58 12.26 -3.76
CA PHE A 60 -11.15 10.87 -3.75
C PHE A 60 -9.71 10.72 -4.21
N ALA A 61 -9.33 11.33 -5.33
CA ALA A 61 -7.95 11.34 -5.80
C ALA A 61 -6.99 11.94 -4.77
N SER A 62 -7.33 13.14 -4.24
CA SER A 62 -6.51 13.83 -3.24
C SER A 62 -6.33 13.00 -1.95
N LEU A 63 -7.37 12.29 -1.52
CA LEU A 63 -7.29 11.39 -0.36
C LEU A 63 -6.32 10.24 -0.63
N LEU A 64 -6.40 9.62 -1.80
CA LEU A 64 -5.52 8.51 -2.17
C LEU A 64 -4.06 8.96 -2.25
N ASP A 65 -3.78 10.14 -2.80
CA ASP A 65 -2.44 10.72 -2.87
C ASP A 65 -1.82 10.90 -1.48
N VAL A 66 -2.56 11.52 -0.56
CA VAL A 66 -2.09 11.74 0.83
C VAL A 66 -1.82 10.42 1.54
N ILE A 67 -2.66 9.41 1.31
CA ILE A 67 -2.43 8.09 1.90
C ILE A 67 -1.22 7.42 1.25
N ALA A 68 -1.05 7.51 -0.07
CA ALA A 68 0.08 6.93 -0.78
C ALA A 68 1.42 7.49 -0.28
N ASP A 69 1.50 8.80 -0.05
CA ASP A 69 2.69 9.44 0.52
C ASP A 69 3.00 8.92 1.92
N ALA A 70 1.98 8.80 2.78
CA ALA A 70 2.15 8.25 4.12
C ALA A 70 2.55 6.76 4.12
N VAL A 71 2.05 5.99 3.15
CA VAL A 71 2.41 4.59 2.97
C VAL A 71 3.86 4.46 2.52
N LEU A 72 4.30 5.27 1.55
CA LEU A 72 5.68 5.30 1.09
C LEU A 72 6.65 5.62 2.24
N ASP A 73 6.39 6.70 3.00
CA ASP A 73 7.22 7.07 4.16
C ASP A 73 7.26 5.96 5.22
N SER A 74 6.12 5.28 5.45
CA SER A 74 6.05 4.15 6.38
C SER A 74 6.86 2.94 5.92
N LEU A 75 6.80 2.60 4.64
CA LEU A 75 7.56 1.48 4.07
C LEU A 75 9.06 1.78 4.08
N GLN A 76 9.47 2.97 3.65
CA GLN A 76 10.87 3.40 3.71
C GLN A 76 11.39 3.37 5.13
N TYR A 77 10.61 3.85 6.10
CA TYR A 77 10.98 3.80 7.50
C TYR A 77 11.21 2.36 8.00
N GLN A 78 10.40 1.38 7.56
CA GLN A 78 10.61 -0.02 7.94
C GLN A 78 11.90 -0.58 7.31
N ILE A 79 12.22 -0.20 6.07
CA ILE A 79 13.48 -0.57 5.40
C ILE A 79 14.67 -0.01 6.18
N ASP A 80 14.63 1.27 6.54
CA ASP A 80 15.68 1.95 7.31
C ASP A 80 15.93 1.28 8.68
N HIS A 81 14.95 0.52 9.20
CA HIS A 81 15.02 -0.18 10.49
C HIS A 81 15.21 -1.70 10.35
N GLY A 82 15.54 -2.19 9.16
CA GLY A 82 16.00 -3.56 8.94
C GLY A 82 15.01 -4.49 8.23
N ALA A 83 13.94 -3.98 7.62
CA ALA A 83 13.14 -4.78 6.70
C ALA A 83 13.94 -5.06 5.41
N ASP A 84 14.14 -6.34 5.09
CA ASP A 84 14.85 -6.78 3.89
C ASP A 84 13.95 -6.68 2.63
N VAL A 85 12.63 -6.82 2.82
CA VAL A 85 11.60 -6.76 1.80
C VAL A 85 10.38 -6.03 2.39
N VAL A 86 9.62 -5.34 1.55
CA VAL A 86 8.34 -4.75 1.98
C VAL A 86 7.16 -5.27 1.17
N GLN A 87 6.01 -5.38 1.83
CA GLN A 87 4.76 -5.83 1.20
C GLN A 87 3.67 -4.74 1.29
N LEU A 88 3.16 -4.35 0.13
CA LEU A 88 2.03 -3.43 -0.01
C LEU A 88 0.73 -4.21 -0.17
N PHE A 89 -0.15 -4.14 0.83
CA PHE A 89 -1.45 -4.79 0.82
C PHE A 89 -2.56 -3.83 0.37
N ASP A 90 -2.77 -3.67 -0.93
CA ASP A 90 -3.99 -3.02 -1.43
C ASP A 90 -5.08 -4.04 -1.76
N THR A 91 -5.50 -4.73 -0.71
CA THR A 91 -6.38 -5.89 -0.76
C THR A 91 -7.70 -5.62 -1.48
N TYR A 92 -8.27 -4.42 -1.34
CA TYR A 92 -9.56 -4.05 -1.93
C TYR A 92 -9.45 -3.41 -3.32
N ALA A 93 -8.26 -3.12 -3.82
CA ALA A 93 -8.08 -2.49 -5.12
C ALA A 93 -8.68 -3.30 -6.29
N GLY A 94 -8.82 -4.62 -6.15
CA GLY A 94 -9.47 -5.48 -7.15
C GLY A 94 -10.96 -5.22 -7.32
N GLU A 95 -11.61 -4.57 -6.35
CA GLU A 95 -13.04 -4.20 -6.41
C GLU A 95 -13.31 -2.99 -7.32
N LEU A 96 -12.26 -2.27 -7.74
CA LEU A 96 -12.39 -1.20 -8.72
C LEU A 96 -12.60 -1.74 -10.13
N ALA A 97 -13.38 -1.00 -10.93
CA ALA A 97 -13.44 -1.26 -12.35
C ALA A 97 -12.04 -1.06 -12.98
N PRO A 98 -11.71 -1.75 -14.09
CA PRO A 98 -10.37 -1.69 -14.68
C PRO A 98 -9.93 -0.27 -15.09
N ALA A 99 -10.86 0.58 -15.52
CA ALA A 99 -10.56 1.97 -15.85
C ALA A 99 -10.18 2.77 -14.60
N ASP A 100 -10.98 2.66 -13.54
CA ASP A 100 -10.74 3.35 -12.27
C ASP A 100 -9.42 2.91 -11.63
N TYR A 101 -9.09 1.62 -11.68
CA TYR A 101 -7.78 1.15 -11.18
C TYR A 101 -6.62 1.81 -11.94
N ARG A 102 -6.69 1.87 -13.27
CA ARG A 102 -5.64 2.47 -14.10
C ARG A 102 -5.50 3.97 -13.88
N GLU A 103 -6.61 4.65 -13.63
CA GLU A 103 -6.65 6.09 -13.39
C GLU A 103 -6.12 6.44 -11.99
N PHE A 104 -6.65 5.80 -10.96
CA PHE A 104 -6.42 6.24 -9.58
C PHE A 104 -5.33 5.46 -8.84
N LEU A 105 -5.15 4.16 -9.10
CA LEU A 105 -4.25 3.32 -8.28
C LEU A 105 -2.99 2.88 -8.99
N LEU A 106 -3.02 2.63 -10.30
CA LEU A 106 -1.82 2.24 -11.03
C LEU A 106 -0.68 3.27 -10.86
N PRO A 107 -0.91 4.59 -10.98
CA PRO A 107 0.15 5.57 -10.75
C PRO A 107 0.70 5.53 -9.31
N LEU A 108 -0.18 5.34 -8.32
CA LEU A 108 0.20 5.31 -6.90
C LEU A 108 0.94 4.04 -6.51
N HIS A 109 0.47 2.88 -6.97
CA HIS A 109 1.20 1.62 -6.80
C HIS A 109 2.57 1.71 -7.43
N ARG A 110 2.68 2.30 -8.63
CA ARG A 110 3.98 2.51 -9.27
C ARG A 110 4.89 3.45 -8.48
N TRP A 111 4.35 4.56 -8.02
CA TRP A 111 5.07 5.51 -7.17
C TRP A 111 5.63 4.84 -5.92
N ILE A 112 4.80 4.10 -5.18
CA ILE A 112 5.22 3.41 -3.96
C ILE A 112 6.23 2.29 -4.27
N CYS A 113 5.94 1.44 -5.26
CA CYS A 113 6.79 0.29 -5.59
C CYS A 113 8.17 0.68 -6.14
N THR A 114 8.30 1.84 -6.78
CA THR A 114 9.57 2.33 -7.34
C THR A 114 10.24 3.40 -6.48
N GLY A 115 9.57 3.88 -5.44
CA GLY A 115 10.06 4.92 -4.54
C GLY A 115 10.79 4.42 -3.28
N VAL A 116 10.90 3.11 -3.11
CA VAL A 116 11.63 2.49 -1.99
C VAL A 116 12.88 1.75 -2.46
N ASP A 117 13.89 1.70 -1.60
CA ASP A 117 15.21 1.08 -1.90
C ASP A 117 15.29 -0.42 -1.55
N ALA A 118 14.16 -1.14 -1.57
CA ALA A 118 14.10 -2.58 -1.29
C ALA A 118 13.10 -3.30 -2.19
N PRO A 119 13.17 -4.64 -2.35
CA PRO A 119 12.17 -5.40 -3.09
C PRO A 119 10.77 -5.20 -2.52
N VAL A 120 9.79 -5.02 -3.42
CA VAL A 120 8.38 -4.79 -3.06
C VAL A 120 7.49 -5.92 -3.54
N ILE A 121 6.68 -6.45 -2.63
CA ILE A 121 5.60 -7.39 -2.93
C ILE A 121 4.30 -6.59 -3.00
N LEU A 122 3.72 -6.45 -4.20
CA LEU A 122 2.40 -5.84 -4.38
C LEU A 122 1.31 -6.92 -4.30
N PHE A 123 0.45 -6.83 -3.28
CA PHE A 123 -0.67 -7.75 -3.08
C PHE A 123 -2.01 -7.04 -3.29
N VAL A 124 -2.76 -7.50 -4.30
CA VAL A 124 -4.14 -7.08 -4.58
C VAL A 124 -5.01 -8.32 -4.74
N ARG A 125 -6.12 -8.39 -4.00
CA ARG A 125 -7.05 -9.51 -4.09
C ARG A 125 -7.90 -9.39 -5.36
N ASN A 126 -8.31 -10.53 -5.92
CA ASN A 126 -9.34 -10.60 -6.96
C ASN A 126 -9.04 -9.76 -8.23
N MET A 127 -7.79 -9.78 -8.69
CA MET A 127 -7.42 -9.05 -9.91
C MET A 127 -7.92 -9.68 -11.21
N ALA A 128 -8.55 -10.86 -11.17
CA ALA A 128 -9.28 -11.54 -12.26
C ALA A 128 -8.87 -11.10 -13.69
N GLY A 129 -7.79 -11.68 -14.22
CA GLY A 129 -7.32 -11.41 -15.60
C GLY A 129 -6.59 -10.08 -15.81
N ARG A 130 -6.27 -9.33 -14.75
CA ARG A 130 -5.60 -8.02 -14.82
C ARG A 130 -4.20 -8.02 -14.18
N LEU A 131 -3.51 -9.16 -14.19
CA LEU A 131 -2.17 -9.27 -13.62
C LEU A 131 -1.15 -8.37 -14.33
N ASP A 132 -1.35 -8.09 -15.63
CA ASP A 132 -0.50 -7.16 -16.38
C ASP A 132 -0.50 -5.76 -15.76
N ALA A 133 -1.63 -5.31 -15.22
CA ALA A 133 -1.72 -4.01 -14.57
C ALA A 133 -0.96 -3.97 -13.23
N LEU A 134 -0.78 -5.12 -12.55
CA LEU A 134 0.11 -5.21 -11.39
C LEU A 134 1.58 -5.23 -11.83
N ALA A 135 1.89 -5.97 -12.89
CA ALA A 135 3.24 -6.03 -13.44
C ALA A 135 3.72 -4.65 -13.91
N ASP A 136 2.85 -3.85 -14.52
CA ASP A 136 3.16 -2.48 -14.93
C ASP A 136 3.43 -1.54 -13.75
N ALA A 137 2.85 -1.83 -12.58
CA ALA A 137 3.10 -1.07 -11.35
C ALA A 137 4.49 -1.37 -10.75
N THR A 138 5.02 -2.58 -10.93
CA THR A 138 6.29 -3.00 -10.30
C THR A 138 7.50 -2.96 -11.23
N ARG A 139 7.31 -2.70 -12.54
CA ARG A 139 8.40 -2.56 -13.50
C ARG A 139 9.17 -1.24 -13.31
N MET A 140 10.43 -1.35 -12.90
CA MET A 140 11.42 -0.29 -13.11
C MET A 140 11.65 -0.15 -14.62
N ARG A 141 11.75 1.10 -15.08
CA ARG A 141 11.82 1.44 -16.51
C ARG A 141 13.17 1.07 -17.12
#